data_AF-A0A8T4YEF5-F1
#
_entry.id   AF-A0A8T4YEF5-F1
#
_cell.length_a   1.000
_cell.length_b   1.000
_cell.length_c   1.000
_cell.angle_alpha   90.00
_cell.angle_beta   90.00
_cell.angle_gamma   90.00
#
_symmetry.space_group_name_H-M   'P 1'
#
loop_
_entity.id
_entity.type
_entity.pdbx_description
1 polymer ?
#
loop_
_entity_poly.entity_id
_entity_poly.type
_entity_poly.pdbx_seq_one_letter_code
_entity_poly.pdbx_strand_id
1 'polypeptide(L)'
;MERNQRMEIPFRKTLDNTIYKTRIIKSLGGFPRLLISPGLDIVLNQRIEANGFKWSVNYMTVSIHLRKGLKDELTHYYWYGIYHRQLNASYDLKRTIRIAFLSPLQALHIAVNKRSTQVFYIYPLIRFAILAGALSKREKPPY
;
A
#
# COMPACT_ATOMS: atom_id res chain seq x y z
N MET A 1 -10.90 -20.10 -23.61
CA MET A 1 -9.68 -19.26 -23.48
C MET A 1 -10.11 -17.90 -22.95
N GLU A 2 -10.10 -17.71 -21.64
CA GLU A 2 -10.51 -16.44 -21.03
C GLU A 2 -9.40 -15.40 -21.12
N ARG A 3 -9.77 -14.18 -21.52
CA ARG A 3 -8.91 -13.01 -21.58
C ARG A 3 -8.41 -12.69 -20.17
N ASN A 4 -7.18 -13.10 -19.86
CA ASN A 4 -6.39 -12.51 -18.79
C ASN A 4 -6.11 -11.03 -19.11
N GLN A 5 -7.06 -10.16 -18.77
CA GLN A 5 -6.82 -8.72 -18.78
C GLN A 5 -5.72 -8.43 -17.75
N ARG A 6 -4.52 -8.14 -18.26
CA ARG A 6 -3.41 -7.61 -17.49
C ARG A 6 -3.80 -6.20 -17.02
N MET A 7 -4.37 -6.11 -15.83
CA MET A 7 -4.47 -4.83 -15.13
C MET A 7 -3.22 -4.67 -14.26
N GLU A 8 -2.43 -3.65 -14.57
CA GLU A 8 -1.38 -3.17 -13.67
C GLU A 8 -2.06 -2.71 -12.38
N ILE A 9 -1.72 -3.36 -11.26
CA ILE A 9 -2.30 -3.05 -9.96
C ILE A 9 -1.70 -1.72 -9.49
N PRO A 10 -2.47 -0.61 -9.45
CA PRO A 10 -1.92 0.74 -9.25
C PRO A 10 -1.47 1.01 -7.81
N PHE A 11 -1.73 0.08 -6.89
CA PHE A 11 -1.17 0.04 -5.55
C PHE A 11 -0.79 -1.40 -5.22
N ARG A 12 0.51 -1.70 -5.22
CA ARG A 12 1.11 -3.00 -4.86
C ARG A 12 0.98 -3.31 -3.36
N LYS A 13 -0.21 -3.08 -2.80
CA LYS A 13 -0.54 -3.07 -1.37
C LYS A 13 -1.07 -4.40 -0.85
N THR A 14 -1.18 -5.42 -1.69
CA THR A 14 -1.88 -6.66 -1.33
C THR A 14 -0.89 -7.83 -1.33
N LEU A 15 -0.03 -7.83 -0.32
CA LEU A 15 0.80 -9.00 0.02
C LEU A 15 0.30 -9.76 1.24
N ASP A 16 -0.74 -9.26 1.90
CA ASP A 16 -1.26 -9.83 3.14
C ASP A 16 -1.72 -11.30 2.98
N ASN A 17 -1.97 -11.76 1.74
CA ASN A 17 -2.37 -13.14 1.43
C ASN A 17 -1.61 -13.75 0.24
N THR A 18 -0.30 -13.51 0.15
CA THR A 18 0.53 -14.06 -0.93
C THR A 18 1.23 -15.34 -0.53
N ILE A 19 1.10 -16.38 -1.37
CA ILE A 19 1.84 -17.65 -1.21
C ILE A 19 3.05 -17.61 -2.13
N TYR A 20 4.22 -17.92 -1.56
CA TYR A 20 5.47 -17.95 -2.30
C TYR A 20 5.99 -19.37 -2.49
N LYS A 21 6.64 -19.61 -3.63
CA LYS A 21 7.45 -20.82 -3.82
C LYS A 21 8.71 -20.71 -2.98
N THR A 22 8.81 -21.50 -1.90
CA THR A 22 9.95 -21.47 -0.96
C THR A 22 11.32 -21.52 -1.64
N ARG A 23 11.47 -22.37 -2.67
CA ARG A 23 12.73 -22.48 -3.43
C ARG A 23 13.15 -21.16 -4.09
N ILE A 24 12.19 -20.40 -4.59
CA ILE A 24 12.43 -19.10 -5.25
C ILE A 24 12.80 -18.05 -4.21
N ILE A 25 12.10 -18.00 -3.08
CA ILE A 25 12.43 -17.05 -2.02
C ILE A 25 13.81 -17.33 -1.44
N LYS A 26 14.17 -18.59 -1.24
CA LYS A 26 15.51 -18.98 -0.80
C LYS A 26 16.59 -18.58 -1.81
N SER A 27 16.37 -18.78 -3.11
CA SER A 27 17.35 -18.37 -4.14
C SER A 27 17.53 -16.85 -4.24
N LEU A 28 16.54 -16.06 -3.78
CA LEU A 28 16.60 -14.59 -3.73
C LEU A 28 17.16 -14.06 -2.39
N GLY A 29 17.77 -14.92 -1.57
CA GLY A 29 18.35 -14.54 -0.28
C GLY A 29 17.34 -14.43 0.87
N GLY A 30 16.13 -14.99 0.71
CA GLY A 30 15.10 -14.99 1.74
C GLY A 30 14.34 -13.67 1.86
N PHE A 31 13.59 -13.53 2.96
CA PHE A 31 12.88 -12.29 3.30
C PHE A 31 13.88 -11.18 3.69
N PRO A 32 13.68 -9.93 3.22
CA PRO A 32 14.59 -8.84 3.53
C PRO A 32 14.52 -8.50 5.03
N ARG A 33 15.68 -8.27 5.63
CA ARG A 33 15.79 -7.75 7.00
C ARG A 33 15.77 -6.24 6.94
N LEU A 34 14.61 -5.65 7.17
CA LEU A 34 14.46 -4.19 7.27
C LEU A 34 14.58 -3.75 8.73
N LEU A 35 15.14 -2.55 8.94
CA LEU A 35 15.14 -1.89 10.26
C LEU A 35 13.75 -1.41 10.67
N ILE A 36 12.79 -1.45 9.74
CA ILE A 36 11.40 -1.06 9.91
C ILE A 36 10.49 -2.22 9.58
N SER A 37 9.42 -2.38 10.35
CA SER A 37 8.41 -3.43 10.16
C SER A 37 7.53 -3.22 8.91
N PRO A 38 6.99 -2.00 8.62
CA PRO A 38 6.13 -1.83 7.46
C PRO A 38 6.91 -1.90 6.15
N GLY A 39 6.28 -2.43 5.09
CA GLY A 39 6.79 -2.37 3.72
C GLY A 39 7.83 -3.43 3.34
N LEU A 40 8.12 -4.39 4.23
CA LEU A 40 8.94 -5.57 3.93
C LEU A 40 8.44 -6.33 2.69
N ASP A 41 7.13 -6.38 2.58
CA ASP A 41 6.38 -7.01 1.51
C ASP A 41 6.64 -6.29 0.17
N ILE A 42 6.58 -4.95 0.14
CA ILE A 42 6.90 -4.13 -1.04
C ILE A 42 8.34 -4.38 -1.52
N VAL A 43 9.30 -4.38 -0.59
CA VAL A 43 10.72 -4.60 -0.92
C VAL A 43 10.94 -6.01 -1.45
N LEU A 44 10.31 -7.01 -0.84
CA LEU A 44 10.38 -8.39 -1.33
C LEU A 44 9.81 -8.50 -2.75
N ASN A 45 8.68 -7.83 -3.03
CA ASN A 45 8.10 -7.84 -4.37
C ASN A 45 9.04 -7.23 -5.42
N GLN A 46 9.60 -6.06 -5.12
CA GLN A 46 10.55 -5.39 -6.03
C GLN A 46 11.72 -6.31 -6.38
N ARG A 47 12.24 -7.06 -5.40
CA ARG A 47 13.29 -8.05 -5.62
C ARG A 47 12.84 -9.21 -6.50
N ILE A 48 11.65 -9.76 -6.25
CA ILE A 48 11.07 -10.86 -7.04
C ILE A 48 10.93 -10.43 -8.51
N GLU A 49 10.36 -9.25 -8.76
CA GLU A 49 10.18 -8.71 -10.11
C GLU A 49 11.50 -8.38 -10.81
N ALA A 50 12.47 -7.80 -10.11
CA ALA A 50 13.80 -7.52 -10.64
C ALA A 50 14.53 -8.79 -11.12
N ASN A 51 14.13 -9.97 -10.63
CA ASN A 51 14.66 -11.27 -11.04
C ASN A 51 13.77 -11.98 -12.08
N GLY A 52 12.86 -11.25 -12.74
CA GLY A 52 12.04 -11.75 -13.85
C GLY A 52 10.85 -12.61 -13.44
N PHE A 53 10.61 -12.79 -12.14
CA PHE A 53 9.41 -13.50 -11.66
C PHE A 53 8.19 -12.59 -11.72
N LYS A 54 7.00 -13.21 -11.85
CA LYS A 54 5.73 -12.51 -11.94
C LYS A 54 4.76 -13.05 -10.90
N TRP A 55 3.87 -12.20 -10.43
CA TRP A 55 2.74 -12.63 -9.62
C TRP A 55 1.60 -13.14 -10.49
N SER A 56 0.96 -14.19 -9.99
CA SER A 56 -0.33 -14.66 -10.48
C SER A 56 -1.36 -14.34 -9.42
N VAL A 57 -2.46 -13.69 -9.82
CA VAL A 57 -3.55 -13.33 -8.92
C VAL A 57 -4.72 -14.27 -9.18
N ASN A 58 -5.17 -14.97 -8.14
CA ASN A 58 -6.41 -15.74 -8.19
C ASN A 58 -7.56 -14.86 -7.67
N TYR A 59 -8.37 -14.33 -8.58
CA TYR A 59 -9.51 -13.46 -8.22
C TYR A 59 -10.68 -14.21 -7.57
N MET A 60 -10.68 -15.55 -7.59
CA MET A 60 -11.65 -16.38 -6.88
C MET A 60 -11.29 -16.54 -5.39
N THR A 61 -10.07 -16.17 -4.98
CA THR A 61 -9.65 -16.22 -3.59
C THR A 61 -9.92 -14.89 -2.92
N VAL A 62 -10.78 -14.90 -1.90
CA VAL A 62 -11.12 -13.71 -1.11
C VAL A 62 -10.58 -13.88 0.30
N SER A 63 -9.86 -12.87 0.76
CA SER A 63 -9.32 -12.79 2.11
C SER A 63 -9.89 -11.56 2.81
N ILE A 64 -10.29 -11.70 4.07
CA ILE A 64 -10.79 -10.58 4.88
C ILE A 64 -9.67 -10.11 5.80
N HIS A 65 -9.27 -8.85 5.65
CA HIS A 65 -8.32 -8.23 6.57
C HIS A 65 -9.08 -7.70 7.79
N LEU A 66 -8.88 -8.31 8.95
CA LEU A 66 -9.52 -7.85 10.19
C LEU A 66 -8.88 -6.54 10.66
N ARG A 67 -9.66 -5.45 10.65
CA ARG A 67 -9.29 -4.15 11.24
C ARG A 67 -10.27 -3.80 12.34
N LYS A 68 -9.81 -3.12 13.41
CA LYS A 68 -10.69 -2.68 14.50
C LYS A 68 -11.48 -1.39 14.20
N GLY A 69 -11.53 -0.99 12.93
CA GLY A 69 -12.28 0.18 12.45
C GLY A 69 -11.39 1.25 11.79
N LEU A 70 -12.01 2.40 11.50
CA LEU A 70 -11.40 3.47 10.73
C LEU A 70 -10.16 4.07 11.43
N LYS A 71 -10.18 4.22 12.76
CA LYS A 71 -9.06 4.80 13.51
C LYS A 71 -7.77 3.99 13.37
N ASP A 72 -7.88 2.67 13.44
CA ASP A 72 -6.74 1.76 13.25
C ASP A 72 -6.21 1.85 11.82
N GLU A 73 -7.11 1.92 10.83
CA GLU A 73 -6.72 2.06 9.43
C GLU A 73 -6.00 3.40 9.19
N LEU A 74 -6.51 4.51 9.74
CA LEU A 74 -5.85 5.82 9.64
C LEU A 74 -4.50 5.85 10.36
N THR A 75 -4.38 5.19 11.52
CA THR A 75 -3.10 5.02 12.23
C THR A 75 -2.10 4.26 11.36
N HIS A 76 -2.53 3.19 10.71
CA HIS A 76 -1.71 2.41 9.78
C HIS A 76 -1.21 3.25 8.59
N TYR A 77 -2.08 4.09 8.01
CA TYR A 77 -1.70 5.02 6.95
C TYR A 77 -0.77 6.15 7.41
N TYR A 78 -0.93 6.61 8.65
CA TYR A 78 0.01 7.55 9.27
C TYR A 78 1.40 6.92 9.40
N TRP A 79 1.51 5.64 9.76
CA TRP A 79 2.80 4.94 9.80
C TRP A 79 3.47 4.84 8.43
N TYR A 80 2.70 4.54 7.38
CA TYR A 80 3.23 4.61 6.02
C TYR A 80 3.77 6.00 5.67
N GLY A 81 3.14 7.07 6.18
CA GLY A 81 3.63 8.43 6.06
C GLY A 81 4.99 8.64 6.73
N ILE A 82 5.15 8.17 7.98
CA ILE A 82 6.44 8.26 8.71
C ILE A 82 7.56 7.58 7.92
N TYR A 83 7.31 6.36 7.44
CA TYR A 83 8.31 5.55 6.76
C TYR A 83 8.40 5.80 5.24
N HIS A 84 7.65 6.79 4.73
CA HIS A 84 7.46 6.96 3.29
C HIS A 84 8.78 7.19 2.53
N ARG A 85 9.74 7.88 3.16
CA ARG A 85 11.09 8.09 2.59
C ARG A 85 11.91 6.81 2.48
N GLN A 86 11.74 5.91 3.45
CA GLN A 86 12.50 4.65 3.53
C GLN A 86 11.88 3.57 2.63
N LEU A 87 10.57 3.63 2.42
CA LEU A 87 9.82 2.67 1.62
C LEU A 87 9.71 3.03 0.14
N ASN A 88 9.97 4.29 -0.22
CA ASN A 88 9.82 4.77 -1.59
C ASN A 88 11.01 5.64 -2.00
N ALA A 89 11.90 5.08 -2.82
CA ALA A 89 13.05 5.78 -3.38
C ALA A 89 12.65 7.01 -4.21
N SER A 90 11.42 7.06 -4.73
CA SER A 90 10.87 8.19 -5.50
C SER A 90 9.98 9.11 -4.65
N TYR A 91 10.25 9.21 -3.35
CA TYR A 91 9.49 10.08 -2.46
C TYR A 91 9.56 11.56 -2.88
N ASP A 92 8.38 12.19 -3.00
CA ASP A 92 8.23 13.63 -3.19
C ASP A 92 7.14 14.17 -2.25
N LEU A 93 7.56 15.06 -1.33
CA LEU A 93 6.66 15.71 -0.38
C LEU A 93 5.68 16.65 -1.11
N LYS A 94 6.11 17.37 -2.16
CA LYS A 94 5.24 18.29 -2.91
C LYS A 94 4.10 17.52 -3.57
N ARG A 95 4.42 16.39 -4.20
CA ARG A 95 3.42 15.46 -4.74
C ARG A 95 2.47 14.95 -3.66
N THR A 96 3.00 14.56 -2.50
CA THR A 96 2.19 14.07 -1.37
C THR A 96 1.19 15.12 -0.89
N ILE A 97 1.64 16.37 -0.73
CA ILE A 97 0.78 17.53 -0.40
C ILE A 97 -0.31 17.69 -1.47
N ARG A 98 0.08 17.75 -2.76
CA ARG A 98 -0.86 17.92 -3.87
C ARG A 98 -1.94 16.82 -3.88
N ILE A 99 -1.54 15.56 -3.69
CA ILE A 99 -2.48 14.43 -3.64
C ILE A 99 -3.44 14.58 -2.45
N ALA A 100 -2.96 14.98 -1.27
CA ALA A 100 -3.84 15.15 -0.11
C ALA A 100 -4.90 16.23 -0.35
N PHE A 101 -4.53 17.39 -0.88
CA PHE A 101 -5.48 18.47 -1.12
C PHE A 101 -6.42 18.23 -2.31
N LEU A 102 -5.98 17.49 -3.34
CA LEU A 102 -6.85 17.09 -4.45
C LEU A 102 -7.67 15.83 -4.16
N SER A 103 -7.41 15.15 -3.04
CA SER A 103 -8.08 13.89 -2.71
C SER A 103 -9.59 13.97 -2.57
N PRO A 104 -10.24 15.07 -2.11
CA PRO A 104 -11.70 15.15 -2.06
C PRO A 104 -12.35 15.08 -3.44
N LEU A 105 -11.77 15.74 -4.45
CA LEU A 105 -12.26 15.70 -5.83
C LEU A 105 -12.18 14.28 -6.40
N GLN A 106 -11.08 13.59 -6.13
CA GLN A 106 -10.91 12.20 -6.54
C GLN A 106 -11.82 11.24 -5.75
N ALA A 107 -12.04 11.51 -4.46
CA ALA A 107 -12.95 10.74 -3.62
C ALA A 107 -14.38 10.83 -4.15
N LEU A 108 -14.84 12.02 -4.54
CA LEU A 108 -16.14 12.23 -5.17
C LEU A 108 -16.28 11.42 -6.45
N HIS A 109 -15.28 11.50 -7.34
CA HIS A 109 -15.27 10.73 -8.58
C HIS A 109 -15.37 9.22 -8.33
N ILE A 110 -14.62 8.69 -7.35
CA ILE A 110 -14.67 7.26 -7.00
C ILE A 110 -16.02 6.92 -6.36
N ALA A 111 -16.53 7.76 -5.45
CA ALA A 111 -17.78 7.51 -4.75
C ALA A 111 -18.97 7.39 -5.71
N VAL A 112 -19.04 8.25 -6.73
CA VAL A 112 -20.05 8.19 -7.80
C VAL A 112 -19.89 6.91 -8.63
N ASN A 113 -18.69 6.64 -9.13
CA ASN A 113 -18.45 5.50 -10.02
C ASN A 113 -18.58 4.14 -9.35
N LYS A 114 -18.27 4.05 -8.06
CA LYS A 114 -18.34 2.82 -7.26
C LYS A 114 -19.60 2.72 -6.41
N ARG A 115 -20.50 3.72 -6.50
CA ARG A 115 -21.74 3.81 -5.73
C ARG A 115 -21.51 3.59 -4.23
N SER A 116 -20.45 4.20 -3.69
CA SER A 116 -20.07 4.06 -2.29
C SER A 116 -19.77 5.44 -1.69
N THR A 117 -20.75 5.96 -0.94
CA THR A 117 -20.67 7.29 -0.30
C THR A 117 -19.57 7.35 0.76
N GLN A 118 -19.24 6.22 1.39
CA GLN A 118 -18.20 6.13 2.41
C GLN A 118 -16.83 6.56 1.89
N VAL A 119 -16.55 6.30 0.61
CA VAL A 119 -15.28 6.67 -0.03
C VAL A 119 -15.05 8.19 0.00
N PHE A 120 -16.13 8.98 -0.07
CA PHE A 120 -16.05 10.44 -0.12
C PHE A 120 -15.28 11.02 1.08
N TYR A 121 -15.49 10.48 2.28
CA TYR A 121 -14.79 10.93 3.49
C TYR A 121 -13.60 10.03 3.87
N ILE A 122 -13.65 8.72 3.60
CA ILE A 122 -12.54 7.81 3.97
C ILE A 122 -11.28 8.09 3.14
N TYR A 123 -11.42 8.28 1.83
CA TYR A 123 -10.25 8.45 0.96
C TYR A 123 -9.44 9.71 1.29
N PRO A 124 -10.06 10.90 1.50
CA PRO A 124 -9.31 12.06 1.93
C PRO A 124 -8.66 11.87 3.31
N LEU A 125 -9.37 11.29 4.28
CA LEU A 125 -8.81 11.01 5.61
C LEU A 125 -7.53 10.14 5.52
N ILE A 126 -7.54 9.12 4.68
CA ILE A 126 -6.36 8.29 4.42
C ILE A 126 -5.20 9.13 3.86
N ARG A 127 -5.46 10.00 2.88
CA ARG A 127 -4.41 10.86 2.28
C ARG A 127 -3.85 11.87 3.26
N PHE A 128 -4.71 12.46 4.11
CA PHE A 128 -4.28 13.35 5.18
C PHE A 128 -3.49 12.62 6.27
N ALA A 129 -3.86 11.39 6.63
CA ALA A 129 -3.09 10.59 7.58
C ALA A 129 -1.66 10.32 7.07
N ILE A 130 -1.51 9.96 5.78
CA ILE A 130 -0.18 9.80 5.15
C ILE A 130 0.59 11.11 5.19
N LEU A 131 -0.02 12.23 4.81
CA LEU A 131 0.63 13.54 4.84
C LEU A 131 1.07 13.93 6.25
N ALA A 132 0.21 13.71 7.25
CA ALA A 132 0.53 13.97 8.65
C ALA A 132 1.72 13.14 9.12
N GLY A 133 1.82 11.88 8.69
CA GLY A 133 2.98 11.03 8.93
C GLY A 133 4.24 11.56 8.26
N ALA A 134 4.15 11.94 6.99
CA ALA A 134 5.26 12.45 6.19
C ALA A 134 5.81 13.80 6.67
N LEU A 135 4.97 14.62 7.30
CA LEU A 135 5.34 15.88 7.95
C LEU A 135 5.80 15.70 9.40
N SER A 136 5.61 14.52 9.98
CA SER A 136 6.00 14.25 11.36
C SER A 136 7.52 14.19 11.49
N LYS A 137 8.05 14.76 12.58
CA LYS A 137 9.47 14.59 12.96
C LYS A 137 9.74 13.25 13.66
N ARG A 138 8.72 12.42 13.83
CA ARG A 138 8.83 11.14 14.53
C ARG A 138 9.47 10.10 13.62
N GLU A 139 10.48 9.41 14.13
CA GLU A 139 11.12 8.28 13.44
C GLU A 139 10.45 6.94 13.78
N LYS A 140 9.56 6.94 14.79
CA LYS A 140 8.82 5.76 15.26
C LYS A 140 7.39 6.15 15.66
N PRO A 141 6.40 5.27 15.42
CA PRO A 141 5.03 5.52 15.86
C PRO A 141 4.94 5.55 17.39
N PRO A 142 4.01 6.35 17.96
CA PRO A 142 3.68 6.22 19.37
C PRO A 142 3.02 4.86 19.55
N TYR A 143 3.63 3.99 20.36
CA TYR A 143 2.94 2.80 20.87
C TYR A 143 1.97 3.21 21.96
#